data_AF-A0A850RGZ4-F1
#
_entry.id   AF-A0A850RGZ4-F1
#
_cell.length_a   1.000
_cell.length_b   1.000
_cell.length_c   1.000
_cell.angle_alpha   90.00
_cell.angle_beta   90.00
_cell.angle_gamma   90.00
#
_symmetry.space_group_name_H-M   'P 1'
#
loop_
_entity.id
_entity.type
_entity.pdbx_description
1 polymer ?
#
loop_
_entity_poly.entity_id
_entity_poly.type
_entity_poly.pdbx_seq_one_letter_code
_entity_poly.pdbx_strand_id
1 'polypeptide(L)'
;MPRNPTQIHRRQDGSMTLLFGLMLLIGAGILAFSSARTGVVEQRIATNEQQSILAQQAAQAGLDYALAWLGAQVWRPGDAVPSVPELSAEDGQRFRVELQFSRRTNAVCVRSRASSDQDPGLESIARECFTQTGLFDVAPETRAPPPLVLAGCLEEPLEPSELWRLDEDAPAILSGRAADADCLPQGQLAVGVWNDRNADRVLTPDEKGQSADLERARIDGCPGAHCVWNQVFALPLAEAKRRAEAAGHVFADRIPCGATEPPGLYLIHVSGTIDALRLSGFCAEDIGVDSRTIGTPDRPILLIVPSEAGCPRFAPDIRVHGIVYYESGTACAGQGWGGARLQGAVLWEGDVQAPALDSVFIETDWGAASALNTAFQVIDGAIRVPGTWRDW
;
A
#
# COMPACT_ATOMS: atom_id res chain seq x y z
N MET A 1 -20.31 -120.46 -30.13
CA MET A 1 -21.29 -119.36 -29.95
C MET A 1 -20.98 -118.63 -28.63
N PRO A 2 -20.99 -117.29 -28.62
CA PRO A 2 -20.39 -116.46 -27.58
C PRO A 2 -21.41 -116.00 -26.51
N ARG A 3 -20.92 -115.55 -25.34
CA ARG A 3 -21.53 -114.48 -24.52
C ARG A 3 -20.54 -113.96 -23.45
N ASN A 4 -20.03 -112.75 -23.69
CA ASN A 4 -19.63 -111.76 -22.67
C ASN A 4 -20.93 -111.27 -21.98
N PRO A 5 -20.94 -110.87 -20.69
CA PRO A 5 -20.43 -109.55 -20.26
C PRO A 5 -19.92 -109.57 -18.78
N THR A 6 -19.46 -108.54 -18.07
CA THR A 6 -19.68 -107.08 -18.00
C THR A 6 -18.51 -106.49 -17.19
N GLN A 7 -17.88 -105.42 -17.66
CA GLN A 7 -16.93 -104.61 -16.89
C GLN A 7 -17.68 -103.76 -15.85
N ILE A 8 -17.23 -103.80 -14.59
CA ILE A 8 -17.67 -102.91 -13.52
C ILE A 8 -16.86 -101.61 -13.62
N HIS A 9 -17.53 -100.49 -13.90
CA HIS A 9 -16.93 -99.16 -13.86
C HIS A 9 -16.59 -98.75 -12.41
N ARG A 10 -15.30 -98.63 -12.11
CA ARG A 10 -14.78 -97.96 -10.92
C ARG A 10 -15.06 -96.46 -11.07
N ARG A 11 -16.02 -95.91 -10.31
CA ARG A 11 -16.24 -94.47 -10.21
C ARG A 11 -15.00 -93.80 -9.59
N GLN A 12 -14.48 -92.79 -10.27
CA GLN A 12 -13.35 -91.97 -9.84
C GLN A 12 -13.84 -90.90 -8.85
N ASP A 13 -13.69 -91.13 -7.54
CA ASP A 13 -13.99 -90.15 -6.49
C ASP A 13 -12.90 -89.06 -6.32
N GLY A 14 -11.85 -89.08 -7.16
CA GLY A 14 -10.73 -88.13 -7.10
C GLY A 14 -10.98 -86.77 -7.78
N SER A 15 -12.05 -86.63 -8.57
CA SER A 15 -12.34 -85.37 -9.27
C SER A 15 -12.97 -84.31 -8.37
N MET A 16 -13.71 -84.72 -7.33
CA MET A 16 -14.42 -83.82 -6.41
C MET A 16 -13.46 -83.10 -5.45
N THR A 17 -12.43 -83.79 -4.96
CA THR A 17 -11.36 -83.19 -4.14
C THR A 17 -10.50 -82.22 -4.94
N LEU A 18 -10.23 -82.51 -6.21
CA LEU A 18 -9.56 -81.59 -7.13
C LEU A 18 -10.38 -80.31 -7.38
N LEU A 19 -11.70 -80.46 -7.54
CA LEU A 19 -12.63 -79.34 -7.70
C LEU A 19 -12.68 -78.44 -6.45
N PHE A 20 -12.78 -79.03 -5.26
CA PHE A 20 -12.73 -78.26 -4.00
C PHE A 20 -11.37 -77.60 -3.77
N GLY A 21 -10.27 -78.30 -4.05
CA GLY A 21 -8.92 -77.73 -3.95
C GLY A 21 -8.71 -76.55 -4.92
N LEU A 22 -9.20 -76.68 -6.15
CA LEU A 22 -9.18 -75.59 -7.14
C LEU A 22 -10.05 -74.41 -6.68
N MET A 23 -11.25 -74.68 -6.18
CA MET A 23 -12.16 -73.63 -5.73
C MET A 23 -11.60 -72.88 -4.51
N LEU A 24 -10.94 -73.58 -3.59
CA LEU A 24 -10.22 -72.97 -2.46
C LEU A 24 -9.01 -72.15 -2.92
N LEU A 25 -8.22 -72.64 -3.88
CA LEU A 25 -7.10 -71.91 -4.46
C LEU A 25 -7.55 -70.63 -5.18
N ILE A 26 -8.65 -70.71 -5.95
CA ILE A 26 -9.25 -69.55 -6.61
C ILE A 26 -9.76 -68.55 -5.55
N GLY A 27 -10.46 -69.03 -4.51
CA GLY A 27 -10.94 -68.18 -3.41
C GLY A 27 -9.80 -67.47 -2.67
N ALA A 28 -8.73 -68.18 -2.34
CA ALA A 28 -7.53 -67.61 -1.71
C ALA A 28 -6.83 -66.61 -2.64
N GLY A 29 -6.74 -66.89 -3.94
CA GLY A 29 -6.14 -66.00 -4.93
C GLY A 29 -6.90 -64.67 -5.07
N ILE A 30 -8.24 -64.72 -5.06
CA ILE A 30 -9.08 -63.52 -5.10
C ILE A 30 -8.86 -62.65 -3.86
N LEU A 31 -8.81 -63.24 -2.66
CA LEU A 31 -8.57 -62.52 -1.41
C LEU A 31 -7.18 -61.86 -1.36
N ALA A 32 -6.15 -62.58 -1.79
CA ALA A 32 -4.79 -62.05 -1.86
C ALA A 32 -4.69 -60.88 -2.86
N PHE A 33 -5.31 -61.00 -4.03
CA PHE A 33 -5.33 -59.94 -5.03
C PHE A 33 -6.12 -58.72 -4.56
N SER A 34 -7.27 -58.91 -3.89
CA SER A 34 -8.02 -57.79 -3.32
C SER A 34 -7.22 -57.05 -2.25
N SER A 35 -6.52 -57.76 -1.37
CA SER A 35 -5.68 -57.16 -0.32
C SER A 35 -4.51 -56.36 -0.91
N ALA A 36 -3.84 -56.90 -1.94
CA ALA A 36 -2.73 -56.20 -2.61
C ALA A 36 -3.21 -54.92 -3.31
N ARG A 37 -4.38 -54.96 -3.97
CA ARG A 37 -4.99 -53.79 -4.58
C ARG A 37 -5.34 -52.71 -3.55
N THR A 38 -5.93 -53.09 -2.41
CA THR A 38 -6.23 -52.15 -1.33
C THR A 38 -4.97 -51.46 -0.83
N GLY A 39 -3.90 -52.21 -0.56
CA GLY A 39 -2.64 -51.63 -0.10
C GLY A 39 -2.01 -50.63 -1.10
N VAL A 40 -2.05 -50.93 -2.40
CA VAL A 40 -1.56 -49.99 -3.44
C VAL A 40 -2.42 -48.73 -3.51
N VAL A 41 -3.74 -48.84 -3.36
CA VAL A 41 -4.65 -47.69 -3.37
C VAL A 41 -4.43 -46.83 -2.13
N GLU A 42 -4.34 -47.42 -0.93
CA GLU A 42 -4.05 -46.71 0.31
C GLU A 42 -2.72 -45.98 0.25
N GLN A 43 -1.67 -46.61 -0.28
CA GLN A 43 -0.37 -45.98 -0.46
C GLN A 43 -0.46 -44.76 -1.39
N ARG A 44 -1.18 -44.86 -2.51
CA ARG A 44 -1.37 -43.73 -3.44
C ARG A 44 -2.17 -42.60 -2.79
N ILE A 45 -3.22 -42.93 -2.04
CA ILE A 45 -4.00 -41.92 -1.31
C ILE A 45 -3.10 -41.19 -0.31
N ALA A 46 -2.31 -41.93 0.49
CA ALA A 46 -1.41 -41.34 1.47
C ALA A 46 -0.33 -40.45 0.82
N THR A 47 0.28 -40.90 -0.28
CA THR A 47 1.26 -40.08 -1.01
C THR A 47 0.62 -38.83 -1.61
N ASN A 48 -0.54 -38.95 -2.23
CA ASN A 48 -1.24 -37.80 -2.80
C ASN A 48 -1.67 -36.80 -1.72
N GLU A 49 -2.14 -37.29 -0.58
CA GLU A 49 -2.49 -36.47 0.58
C GLU A 49 -1.26 -35.73 1.12
N GLN A 50 -0.13 -36.42 1.30
CA GLN A 50 1.12 -35.79 1.71
C GLN A 50 1.58 -34.71 0.71
N GLN A 51 1.53 -34.98 -0.60
CA GLN A 51 1.93 -34.00 -1.60
C GLN A 51 0.99 -32.79 -1.62
N SER A 52 -0.32 -33.01 -1.47
CA SER A 52 -1.30 -31.93 -1.35
C SER A 52 -1.00 -31.03 -0.14
N ILE A 53 -0.67 -31.62 1.02
CA ILE A 53 -0.27 -30.87 2.22
C ILE A 53 1.01 -30.05 1.96
N LEU A 54 2.03 -30.64 1.34
CA LEU A 54 3.28 -29.93 1.01
C LEU A 54 3.05 -28.78 0.02
N ALA A 55 2.20 -28.99 -0.99
CA ALA A 55 1.82 -27.93 -1.92
C ALA A 55 1.07 -26.79 -1.22
N GLN A 56 0.17 -27.10 -0.27
CA GLN A 56 -0.51 -26.11 0.55
C GLN A 56 0.47 -25.31 1.42
N GLN A 57 1.43 -25.98 2.06
CA GLN A 57 2.48 -25.33 2.83
C GLN A 57 3.36 -24.41 1.96
N ALA A 58 3.70 -24.84 0.74
CA ALA A 58 4.46 -24.03 -0.21
C ALA A 58 3.67 -22.78 -0.65
N ALA A 59 2.37 -22.90 -0.92
CA ALA A 59 1.51 -21.76 -1.23
C ALA A 59 1.40 -20.80 -0.04
N GLN A 60 1.33 -21.31 1.20
CA GLN A 60 1.33 -20.49 2.40
C GLN A 60 2.66 -19.75 2.58
N ALA A 61 3.79 -20.42 2.37
CA ALA A 61 5.11 -19.78 2.39
C ALA A 61 5.23 -18.65 1.36
N GLY A 62 4.56 -18.78 0.20
CA GLY A 62 4.44 -17.70 -0.77
C GLY A 62 3.70 -16.48 -0.25
N LEU A 63 2.62 -16.66 0.52
CA LEU A 63 1.92 -15.56 1.18
C LEU A 63 2.74 -14.93 2.30
N ASP A 64 3.49 -15.73 3.06
CA ASP A 64 4.39 -15.25 4.12
C ASP A 64 5.54 -14.42 3.53
N TYR A 65 6.10 -14.86 2.39
CA TYR A 65 7.06 -14.08 1.61
C TYR A 65 6.43 -12.77 1.13
N ALA A 66 5.22 -12.82 0.58
CA ALA A 66 4.53 -11.63 0.09
C ALA A 66 4.24 -10.62 1.21
N LEU A 67 3.86 -11.08 2.41
CA LEU A 67 3.70 -10.25 3.61
C LEU A 67 5.01 -9.54 3.96
N ALA A 68 6.12 -10.28 4.03
CA ALA A 68 7.43 -9.71 4.36
C ALA A 68 7.88 -8.68 3.31
N TRP A 69 7.66 -8.99 2.03
CA TRP A 69 8.00 -8.09 0.93
C TRP A 69 7.12 -6.82 0.94
N LEU A 70 5.80 -6.96 1.08
CA LEU A 70 4.85 -5.84 1.18
C LEU A 70 5.06 -5.00 2.44
N GLY A 71 5.69 -5.55 3.48
CA GLY A 71 6.07 -4.80 4.68
C GLY A 71 7.27 -3.88 4.49
N ALA A 72 7.99 -3.98 3.37
CA ALA A 72 9.18 -3.18 3.07
C ALA A 72 9.09 -2.42 1.74
N GLN A 73 8.23 -2.86 0.83
CA GLN A 73 8.17 -2.36 -0.54
C GLN A 73 6.78 -1.83 -0.88
N VAL A 74 6.73 -0.76 -1.67
CA VAL A 74 5.49 -0.25 -2.26
C VAL A 74 5.15 -1.09 -3.48
N TRP A 75 3.89 -1.44 -3.64
CA TRP A 75 3.39 -2.03 -4.89
C TRP A 75 2.19 -1.27 -5.43
N ARG A 76 2.27 -0.95 -6.73
CA ARG A 76 1.24 -0.31 -7.52
C ARG A 76 0.80 -1.24 -8.65
N PRO A 77 -0.45 -1.14 -9.12
CA PRO A 77 -0.87 -1.85 -10.33
C PRO A 77 0.07 -1.51 -11.50
N GLY A 78 0.67 -2.55 -12.11
CA GLY A 78 1.66 -2.40 -13.17
C GLY A 78 3.10 -2.66 -12.72
N ASP A 79 3.38 -2.58 -11.42
CA ASP A 79 4.71 -2.93 -10.88
C ASP A 79 4.99 -4.43 -11.04
N ALA A 80 6.27 -4.76 -11.21
CA ALA A 80 6.72 -6.14 -11.25
C ALA A 80 6.43 -6.84 -9.91
N VAL A 81 5.83 -8.04 -9.99
CA VAL A 81 5.58 -8.88 -8.81
C VAL A 81 6.88 -9.56 -8.39
N PRO A 82 7.21 -9.61 -7.08
CA PRO A 82 8.45 -10.24 -6.65
C PRO A 82 8.47 -11.75 -6.89
N SER A 83 9.64 -12.27 -7.23
CA SER A 83 9.88 -13.71 -7.41
C SER A 83 10.18 -14.39 -6.08
N VAL A 84 9.41 -15.41 -5.73
CA VAL A 84 9.67 -16.25 -4.55
C VAL A 84 10.83 -17.20 -4.84
N PRO A 85 11.80 -17.36 -3.91
CA PRO A 85 12.83 -18.39 -4.03
C PRO A 85 12.22 -19.80 -4.14
N GLU A 86 12.90 -20.71 -4.83
CA GLU A 86 12.46 -22.11 -4.92
C GLU A 86 12.43 -22.76 -3.53
N LEU A 87 11.31 -23.44 -3.22
CA LEU A 87 11.12 -24.12 -1.95
C LEU A 87 11.41 -25.61 -2.12
N SER A 88 12.09 -26.20 -1.14
CA SER A 88 12.41 -27.63 -1.12
C SER A 88 11.84 -28.27 0.13
N ALA A 89 11.15 -29.40 -0.03
CA ALA A 89 10.71 -30.24 1.08
C ALA A 89 11.85 -31.15 1.57
N GLU A 90 11.69 -31.74 2.75
CA GLU A 90 12.70 -32.63 3.36
C GLU A 90 13.00 -33.89 2.52
N ASP A 91 12.03 -34.33 1.72
CA ASP A 91 12.17 -35.46 0.78
C ASP A 91 12.87 -35.07 -0.54
N GLY A 92 13.27 -33.80 -0.69
CA GLY A 92 13.94 -33.26 -1.87
C GLY A 92 13.00 -32.81 -2.99
N GLN A 93 11.67 -32.91 -2.80
CA GLN A 93 10.69 -32.38 -3.74
C GLN A 93 10.76 -30.86 -3.79
N ARG A 94 10.61 -30.28 -4.99
CA ARG A 94 10.68 -28.82 -5.18
C ARG A 94 9.32 -28.26 -5.55
N PHE A 95 9.03 -27.10 -5.00
CA PHE A 95 7.83 -26.36 -5.27
C PHE A 95 8.19 -25.00 -5.87
N ARG A 96 7.63 -24.74 -7.05
CA ARG A 96 7.63 -23.40 -7.65
C ARG A 96 6.43 -22.64 -7.12
N VAL A 97 6.67 -21.41 -6.68
CA VAL A 97 5.63 -20.52 -6.19
C VAL A 97 5.52 -19.30 -7.10
N GLU A 98 4.32 -19.06 -7.62
CA GLU A 98 3.98 -17.90 -8.41
C GLU A 98 3.03 -16.99 -7.62
N LEU A 99 3.35 -15.70 -7.58
CA LEU A 99 2.52 -14.69 -6.94
C LEU A 99 1.78 -13.86 -7.98
N GLN A 100 0.56 -13.46 -7.66
CA GLN A 100 -0.20 -12.49 -8.42
C GLN A 100 -0.78 -11.46 -7.45
N PHE A 101 -0.47 -10.19 -7.69
CA PHE A 101 -0.91 -9.08 -6.85
C PHE A 101 -2.09 -8.37 -7.52
N SER A 102 -3.04 -7.93 -6.72
CA SER A 102 -4.22 -7.19 -7.16
C SER A 102 -4.58 -6.14 -6.13
N ARG A 103 -5.01 -4.96 -6.56
CA ARG A 103 -5.38 -3.88 -5.65
C ARG A 103 -6.87 -3.92 -5.32
N ARG A 104 -7.18 -3.74 -4.03
CA ARG A 104 -8.50 -3.36 -3.50
C ARG A 104 -8.38 -1.95 -2.93
N THR A 105 -9.51 -1.32 -2.59
CA THR A 105 -9.55 0.07 -2.11
C THR A 105 -8.51 0.36 -1.01
N ASN A 106 -8.44 -0.51 0.02
CA ASN A 106 -7.57 -0.32 1.19
C ASN A 106 -6.62 -1.50 1.45
N ALA A 107 -6.35 -2.34 0.45
CA ALA A 107 -5.51 -3.52 0.60
C ALA A 107 -4.89 -4.00 -0.71
N VAL A 108 -3.76 -4.71 -0.61
CA VAL A 108 -3.17 -5.48 -1.70
C VAL A 108 -3.50 -6.95 -1.48
N CYS A 109 -4.21 -7.56 -2.42
CA CYS A 109 -4.54 -8.97 -2.38
C CYS A 109 -3.55 -9.78 -3.21
N VAL A 110 -2.96 -10.79 -2.59
CA VAL A 110 -1.98 -11.70 -3.19
C VAL A 110 -2.63 -13.06 -3.35
N ARG A 111 -2.50 -13.63 -4.54
CA ARG A 111 -2.76 -15.03 -4.84
C ARG A 111 -1.41 -15.72 -4.99
N SER A 112 -1.15 -16.73 -4.17
CA SER A 112 0.02 -17.59 -4.26
C SER A 112 -0.39 -18.94 -4.84
N ARG A 113 0.22 -19.35 -5.95
CA ARG A 113 0.06 -20.68 -6.54
C ARG A 113 1.37 -21.44 -6.34
N ALA A 114 1.29 -22.63 -5.75
CA ALA A 114 2.38 -23.57 -5.66
C ALA A 114 2.14 -24.75 -6.61
N SER A 115 3.17 -25.16 -7.35
CA SER A 115 3.18 -26.33 -8.23
C SER A 115 4.41 -27.18 -7.98
N SER A 116 4.27 -28.51 -8.00
CA SER A 116 5.41 -29.41 -7.87
C SER A 116 6.18 -29.59 -9.18
N ASP A 117 7.49 -29.80 -9.08
CA ASP A 117 8.35 -30.26 -10.17
C ASP A 117 8.10 -31.71 -10.61
N GLN A 118 7.69 -32.59 -9.70
CA GLN A 118 7.43 -34.00 -9.97
C GLN A 118 6.03 -34.26 -10.55
N ASP A 119 5.04 -33.47 -10.14
CA ASP A 119 3.68 -33.49 -10.69
C ASP A 119 3.18 -32.04 -10.91
N PRO A 120 3.38 -31.48 -12.11
CA PRO A 120 2.89 -30.14 -12.44
C PRO A 120 1.36 -30.02 -12.41
N GLY A 121 0.63 -31.13 -12.42
CA GLY A 121 -0.83 -31.14 -12.27
C GLY A 121 -1.30 -30.93 -10.83
N LEU A 122 -0.40 -31.12 -9.86
CA LEU A 122 -0.64 -30.80 -8.46
C LEU A 122 -0.43 -29.29 -8.23
N GLU A 123 -1.53 -28.55 -8.21
CA GLU A 123 -1.54 -27.13 -7.83
C GLU A 123 -2.23 -26.94 -6.48
N SER A 124 -1.67 -26.06 -5.66
CA SER A 124 -2.34 -25.49 -4.50
C SER A 124 -2.34 -23.98 -4.60
N ILE A 125 -3.45 -23.35 -4.25
CA ILE A 125 -3.64 -21.91 -4.37
C ILE A 125 -4.06 -21.35 -3.03
N ALA A 126 -3.31 -20.38 -2.52
CA ALA A 126 -3.70 -19.61 -1.34
C ALA A 126 -3.95 -18.15 -1.74
N ARG A 127 -4.88 -17.48 -1.06
CA ARG A 127 -5.17 -16.05 -1.28
C ARG A 127 -5.32 -15.31 0.03
N GLU A 128 -4.73 -14.13 0.09
CA GLU A 128 -4.80 -13.26 1.25
C GLU A 128 -4.71 -11.80 0.82
N CYS A 129 -5.18 -10.90 1.67
CA CYS A 129 -5.07 -9.46 1.45
C CYS A 129 -4.32 -8.83 2.61
N PHE A 130 -3.54 -7.82 2.29
CA PHE A 130 -2.65 -7.13 3.22
C PHE A 130 -2.90 -5.63 3.18
N THR A 131 -2.93 -5.01 4.35
CA THR A 131 -2.97 -3.55 4.51
C THR A 131 -1.55 -3.08 4.83
N GLN A 132 -1.05 -2.09 4.10
CA GLN A 132 0.30 -1.55 4.31
C GLN A 132 0.25 -0.39 5.32
N THR A 133 1.01 -0.51 6.39
CA THR A 133 1.20 0.52 7.40
C THR A 133 2.37 1.44 7.01
N GLY A 134 2.42 2.66 7.54
CA GLY A 134 3.44 3.62 7.15
C GLY A 134 3.24 5.01 7.74
N LEU A 135 3.37 6.03 6.88
CA LEU A 135 3.29 7.45 7.27
C LEU A 135 1.95 7.82 7.93
N PHE A 136 0.85 7.30 7.40
CA PHE A 136 -0.52 7.54 7.85
C PHE A 136 -1.11 6.30 8.51
N ASP A 137 -2.07 6.54 9.41
CA ASP A 137 -2.87 5.47 10.01
C ASP A 137 -3.72 4.73 8.95
N VAL A 138 -3.96 3.45 9.18
CA VAL A 138 -4.64 2.57 8.22
C VAL A 138 -6.14 2.43 8.47
N ALA A 139 -6.71 3.21 9.38
CA ALA A 139 -8.14 3.26 9.63
C ALA A 139 -8.88 3.75 8.37
N PRO A 140 -10.05 3.16 8.04
CA PRO A 140 -10.79 3.49 6.82
C PRO A 140 -11.22 4.95 6.66
N GLU A 141 -11.29 5.70 7.75
CA GLU A 141 -11.63 7.13 7.83
C GLU A 141 -10.43 8.06 7.59
N THR A 142 -9.20 7.55 7.67
CA THR A 142 -8.00 8.37 7.45
C THR A 142 -7.98 8.89 6.00
N ARG A 143 -7.88 10.20 5.84
CA ARG A 143 -7.80 10.93 4.57
C ARG A 143 -6.54 11.80 4.54
N ALA A 144 -6.20 12.34 3.38
CA ALA A 144 -5.20 13.39 3.30
C ALA A 144 -5.63 14.59 4.18
N PRO A 145 -4.69 15.27 4.85
CA PRO A 145 -5.02 16.48 5.61
C PRO A 145 -5.57 17.57 4.68
N PRO A 146 -6.42 18.47 5.19
CA PRO A 146 -6.90 19.59 4.42
C PRO A 146 -5.78 20.61 4.14
N PRO A 147 -6.00 21.57 3.22
CA PRO A 147 -4.92 22.40 2.72
C PRO A 147 -4.11 23.16 3.77
N LEU A 148 -4.76 23.59 4.85
CA LEU A 148 -4.11 24.33 5.93
C LEU A 148 -4.29 23.58 7.27
N VAL A 149 -3.18 23.28 7.95
CA VAL A 149 -3.19 22.64 9.27
C VAL A 149 -2.21 23.37 10.18
N LEU A 150 -2.67 23.86 11.32
CA LEU A 150 -1.85 24.67 12.22
C LEU A 150 -2.17 24.37 13.69
N ALA A 151 -1.16 24.42 14.55
CA ALA A 151 -1.39 24.31 16.00
C ALA A 151 -2.04 25.59 16.57
N GLY A 152 -1.80 26.74 15.94
CA GLY A 152 -2.26 28.06 16.38
C GLY A 152 -3.38 28.68 15.55
N CYS A 153 -3.38 30.00 15.44
CA CYS A 153 -4.28 30.81 14.63
C CYS A 153 -3.62 31.30 13.33
N LEU A 154 -4.45 31.67 12.36
CA LEU A 154 -4.07 32.30 11.10
C LEU A 154 -4.28 33.81 11.23
N GLU A 155 -3.30 34.63 10.87
CA GLU A 155 -3.50 36.07 10.71
C GLU A 155 -4.38 36.35 9.48
N GLU A 156 -5.22 37.39 9.55
CA GLU A 156 -6.16 37.74 8.50
C GLU A 156 -5.48 37.90 7.13
N PRO A 157 -5.87 37.11 6.10
CA PRO A 157 -5.38 37.30 4.75
C PRO A 157 -5.78 38.67 4.20
N LEU A 158 -4.81 39.58 4.04
CA LEU A 158 -5.05 40.93 3.52
C LEU A 158 -4.77 41.08 2.02
N GLU A 159 -4.15 40.08 1.41
CA GLU A 159 -3.84 40.03 -0.02
C GLU A 159 -4.61 38.90 -0.71
N PRO A 160 -4.98 39.04 -2.00
CA PRO A 160 -5.64 37.99 -2.75
C PRO A 160 -4.84 36.69 -2.77
N SER A 161 -5.49 35.60 -2.38
CA SER A 161 -4.98 34.23 -2.44
C SER A 161 -6.15 33.27 -2.68
N GLU A 162 -5.87 32.05 -3.08
CA GLU A 162 -6.91 31.06 -3.40
C GLU A 162 -6.76 29.78 -2.57
N LEU A 163 -7.89 29.19 -2.17
CA LEU A 163 -7.98 27.85 -1.59
C LEU A 163 -9.08 27.06 -2.29
N TRP A 164 -8.74 25.89 -2.80
CA TRP A 164 -9.66 25.01 -3.52
C TRP A 164 -9.83 23.68 -2.79
N ARG A 165 -11.08 23.27 -2.57
CA ARG A 165 -11.45 22.03 -1.87
C ARG A 165 -12.16 21.06 -2.77
N LEU A 166 -12.02 19.76 -2.53
CA LEU A 166 -12.73 18.74 -3.32
C LEU A 166 -14.22 18.65 -2.95
N ASP A 167 -14.56 19.00 -1.71
CA ASP A 167 -15.92 18.98 -1.17
C ASP A 167 -16.22 20.31 -0.48
N GLU A 168 -17.46 20.82 -0.63
CA GLU A 168 -17.89 22.07 0.00
C GLU A 168 -18.02 21.94 1.52
N ASP A 169 -18.26 20.73 2.02
CA ASP A 169 -18.42 20.43 3.45
C ASP A 169 -17.09 20.00 4.10
N ALA A 170 -16.04 19.73 3.32
CA ALA A 170 -14.73 19.33 3.86
C ALA A 170 -14.03 20.52 4.53
N PRO A 171 -13.39 20.34 5.70
CA PRO A 171 -12.67 21.43 6.35
C PRO A 171 -11.55 21.95 5.44
N ALA A 172 -11.47 23.27 5.24
CA ALA A 172 -10.38 23.92 4.52
C ALA A 172 -9.13 24.07 5.40
N ILE A 173 -9.38 24.26 6.70
CA ILE A 173 -8.38 24.63 7.69
C ILE A 173 -8.63 23.93 9.02
N LEU A 174 -7.55 23.42 9.62
CA LEU A 174 -7.56 22.81 10.95
C LEU A 174 -6.70 23.60 11.93
N SER A 175 -7.25 23.93 13.10
CA SER A 175 -6.51 24.62 14.17
C SER A 175 -6.48 23.81 15.46
N GLY A 176 -5.30 23.72 16.08
CA GLY A 176 -5.12 23.23 17.45
C GLY A 176 -5.63 24.16 18.55
N ARG A 177 -5.93 25.42 18.21
CA ARG A 177 -6.36 26.46 19.16
C ARG A 177 -7.87 26.66 19.15
N ALA A 178 -8.41 27.25 18.08
CA ALA A 178 -9.84 27.50 17.94
C ALA A 178 -10.25 27.44 16.46
N ALA A 179 -11.47 26.95 16.21
CA ALA A 179 -12.04 26.81 14.88
C ALA A 179 -13.13 27.86 14.63
N ASP A 180 -12.80 29.14 14.86
CA ASP A 180 -13.70 30.28 14.71
C ASP A 180 -13.09 31.36 13.79
N ALA A 181 -13.88 32.38 13.45
CA ALA A 181 -13.44 33.45 12.56
C ALA A 181 -12.41 34.40 13.19
N ASP A 182 -12.32 34.45 14.52
CA ASP A 182 -11.33 35.27 15.22
C ASP A 182 -9.94 34.64 15.13
N CYS A 183 -9.86 33.32 15.19
CA CYS A 183 -8.61 32.56 15.09
C CYS A 183 -8.27 32.16 13.65
N LEU A 184 -9.28 31.92 12.80
CA LEU A 184 -9.12 31.49 11.41
C LEU A 184 -9.91 32.43 10.47
N PRO A 185 -9.57 33.72 10.42
CA PRO A 185 -10.21 34.68 9.52
C PRO A 185 -10.04 34.27 8.06
N GLN A 186 -11.08 34.45 7.25
CA GLN A 186 -11.00 34.21 5.80
C GLN A 186 -10.31 35.38 5.08
N GLY A 187 -10.59 36.63 5.46
CA GLY A 187 -10.02 37.81 4.80
C GLY A 187 -10.23 37.79 3.28
N GLN A 188 -9.16 38.04 2.53
CA GLN A 188 -9.10 37.99 1.06
C GLN A 188 -8.74 36.61 0.49
N LEU A 189 -8.79 35.54 1.30
CA LEU A 189 -8.66 34.18 0.80
C LEU A 189 -9.95 33.79 0.05
N ALA A 190 -9.84 33.67 -1.27
CA ALA A 190 -10.91 33.17 -2.12
C ALA A 190 -11.01 31.65 -1.95
N VAL A 191 -12.11 31.17 -1.37
CA VAL A 191 -12.35 29.74 -1.18
C VAL A 191 -13.34 29.25 -2.24
N GLY A 192 -13.06 28.10 -2.85
CA GLY A 192 -13.92 27.49 -3.85
C GLY A 192 -13.82 25.97 -3.90
N VAL A 193 -14.70 25.36 -4.69
CA VAL A 193 -14.72 23.91 -4.91
C VAL A 193 -13.94 23.57 -6.18
N TRP A 194 -13.05 22.59 -6.11
CA TRP A 194 -12.36 21.98 -7.24
C TRP A 194 -13.10 20.72 -7.68
N ASN A 195 -13.48 20.67 -8.95
CA ASN A 195 -14.03 19.48 -9.57
C ASN A 195 -12.96 18.82 -10.44
N ASP A 196 -12.20 17.87 -9.90
CA ASP A 196 -11.21 17.08 -10.64
C ASP A 196 -11.90 16.13 -11.64
N ARG A 197 -12.36 16.67 -12.77
CA ARG A 197 -13.23 15.94 -13.73
C ARG A 197 -12.47 14.90 -14.53
N ASN A 198 -11.17 15.10 -14.73
CA ASN A 198 -10.31 14.21 -15.49
C ASN A 198 -9.52 13.23 -14.60
N ALA A 199 -9.59 13.40 -13.27
CA ALA A 199 -8.89 12.60 -12.26
C ALA A 199 -7.36 12.62 -12.43
N ASP A 200 -6.81 13.70 -12.98
CA ASP A 200 -5.36 13.90 -13.14
C ASP A 200 -4.71 14.56 -11.91
N ARG A 201 -5.53 14.98 -10.94
CA ARG A 201 -5.14 15.68 -9.72
C ARG A 201 -4.40 16.99 -9.97
N VAL A 202 -4.71 17.68 -11.06
CA VAL A 202 -4.13 18.98 -11.43
C VAL A 202 -5.24 19.98 -11.68
N LEU A 203 -5.47 20.88 -10.71
CA LEU A 203 -6.47 21.93 -10.89
C LEU A 203 -6.16 22.80 -12.11
N THR A 204 -7.08 22.80 -13.08
CA THR A 204 -7.09 23.70 -14.24
C THR A 204 -8.15 24.80 -14.12
N PRO A 205 -8.09 25.88 -14.91
CA PRO A 205 -9.09 26.95 -14.86
C PRO A 205 -10.53 26.50 -15.11
N ASP A 206 -10.75 25.45 -15.92
CA ASP A 206 -12.09 24.92 -16.24
C ASP A 206 -12.66 23.99 -15.16
N GLU A 207 -11.82 23.56 -14.21
CA GLU A 207 -12.19 22.73 -13.07
C GLU A 207 -12.50 23.55 -11.80
N LYS A 208 -12.19 24.85 -11.83
CA LYS A 208 -12.61 25.81 -10.80
C LYS A 208 -14.14 25.88 -10.73
N GLY A 209 -14.68 25.45 -9.60
CA GLY A 209 -16.10 25.41 -9.30
C GLY A 209 -16.62 26.69 -8.66
N GLN A 210 -17.70 26.55 -7.89
CA GLN A 210 -18.35 27.66 -7.21
C GLN A 210 -17.51 28.15 -6.01
N SER A 211 -17.71 29.41 -5.64
CA SER A 211 -17.21 29.95 -4.37
C SER A 211 -17.86 29.23 -3.20
N ALA A 212 -17.11 29.07 -2.12
CA ALA A 212 -17.57 28.45 -0.90
C ALA A 212 -17.04 29.20 0.33
N ASP A 213 -17.57 28.87 1.50
CA ASP A 213 -17.09 29.43 2.77
C ASP A 213 -15.81 28.72 3.24
N LEU A 214 -14.99 29.43 4.03
CA LEU A 214 -13.85 28.81 4.69
C LEU A 214 -14.34 27.87 5.81
N GLU A 215 -14.48 26.58 5.52
CA GLU A 215 -14.83 25.60 6.53
C GLU A 215 -13.68 25.36 7.50
N ARG A 216 -13.98 25.41 8.80
CA ARG A 216 -13.02 25.36 9.89
C ARG A 216 -13.28 24.14 10.75
N ALA A 217 -12.23 23.41 11.09
CA ALA A 217 -12.32 22.38 12.11
C ALA A 217 -11.16 22.47 13.11
N ARG A 218 -11.33 21.75 14.22
CA ARG A 218 -10.43 21.79 15.35
C ARG A 218 -9.61 20.50 15.44
N ILE A 219 -8.34 20.64 15.79
CA ILE A 219 -7.47 19.55 16.21
C ILE A 219 -7.54 19.47 17.74
N ASP A 220 -8.17 18.43 18.27
CA ASP A 220 -8.27 18.27 19.72
C ASP A 220 -6.93 17.81 20.32
N GLY A 221 -6.57 18.39 21.47
CA GLY A 221 -5.42 17.93 22.26
C GLY A 221 -4.06 18.38 21.71
N CYS A 222 -3.92 19.67 21.37
CA CYS A 222 -2.68 20.23 20.79
C CYS A 222 -1.77 21.09 21.70
N PRO A 223 -1.35 20.66 22.91
CA PRO A 223 -0.46 21.46 23.77
C PRO A 223 1.03 21.09 23.66
N GLY A 224 1.39 20.06 22.90
CA GLY A 224 2.75 19.49 22.84
C GLY A 224 3.58 19.92 21.63
N ALA A 225 4.89 19.65 21.68
CA ALA A 225 5.76 19.80 20.51
C ALA A 225 5.39 18.77 19.42
N HIS A 226 5.49 19.18 18.16
CA HIS A 226 5.14 18.34 17.00
C HIS A 226 3.68 17.84 17.07
N CYS A 227 2.79 18.65 17.64
CA CYS A 227 1.39 18.30 17.80
C CYS A 227 0.76 18.03 16.43
N VAL A 228 0.90 18.97 15.49
CA VAL A 228 0.26 18.84 14.18
C VAL A 228 0.80 17.61 13.47
N TRP A 229 2.11 17.36 13.57
CA TRP A 229 2.70 16.11 13.08
C TRP A 229 2.00 14.87 13.65
N ASN A 230 1.89 14.78 14.98
CA ASN A 230 1.35 13.59 15.67
C ASN A 230 -0.15 13.39 15.45
N GLN A 231 -0.86 14.41 14.95
CA GLN A 231 -2.30 14.36 14.65
C GLN A 231 -2.55 13.92 13.21
N VAL A 232 -1.65 14.26 12.28
CA VAL A 232 -1.78 13.92 10.86
C VAL A 232 -1.11 12.58 10.54
N PHE A 233 0.03 12.29 11.17
CA PHE A 233 0.87 11.14 10.81
C PHE A 233 0.93 10.10 11.94
N ALA A 234 0.89 8.83 11.55
CA ALA A 234 1.11 7.70 12.45
C ALA A 234 2.61 7.43 12.68
N LEU A 235 3.47 7.82 11.74
CA LEU A 235 4.92 7.66 11.84
C LEU A 235 5.54 8.75 12.72
N PRO A 236 6.34 8.43 13.75
CA PRO A 236 7.00 9.44 14.58
C PRO A 236 7.93 10.35 13.76
N LEU A 237 7.97 11.65 14.07
CA LEU A 237 8.79 12.63 13.32
C LEU A 237 10.27 12.23 13.25
N ALA A 238 10.85 11.81 14.37
CA ALA A 238 12.24 11.36 14.41
C ALA A 238 12.51 10.17 13.47
N GLU A 239 11.54 9.27 13.33
CA GLU A 239 11.62 8.14 12.42
C GLU A 239 11.52 8.59 10.95
N ALA A 240 10.62 9.52 10.64
CA ALA A 240 10.51 10.08 9.30
C ALA A 240 11.79 10.79 8.86
N LYS A 241 12.40 11.61 9.74
CA LYS A 241 13.70 12.26 9.51
C LYS A 241 14.79 11.21 9.25
N ARG A 242 14.90 10.19 10.12
CA ARG A 242 15.87 9.08 9.96
C ARG A 242 15.72 8.36 8.62
N ARG A 243 14.49 8.13 8.14
CA ARG A 243 14.23 7.47 6.86
C ARG A 243 14.64 8.33 5.66
N ALA A 244 14.34 9.63 5.71
CA ALA A 244 14.79 10.58 4.71
C ALA A 244 16.33 10.62 4.64
N GLU A 245 17.00 10.67 5.79
CA GLU A 245 18.47 10.61 5.88
C GLU A 245 19.04 9.30 5.30
N ALA A 246 18.46 8.16 5.67
CA ALA A 246 18.90 6.85 5.17
C ALA A 246 18.73 6.71 3.65
N ALA A 247 17.74 7.39 3.07
CA ALA A 247 17.54 7.46 1.62
C ALA A 247 18.40 8.53 0.92
N GLY A 248 19.14 9.35 1.68
CA GLY A 248 19.91 10.47 1.13
C GLY A 248 19.03 11.64 0.67
N HIS A 249 17.78 11.72 1.10
CA HIS A 249 16.84 12.79 0.77
C HIS A 249 17.01 14.01 1.69
N VAL A 250 18.25 14.47 1.83
CA VAL A 250 18.62 15.65 2.63
C VAL A 250 19.09 16.73 1.66
N PHE A 251 18.29 17.79 1.52
CA PHE A 251 18.49 18.82 0.51
C PHE A 251 18.84 20.15 1.16
N ALA A 252 20.12 20.51 1.11
CA ALA A 252 20.64 21.78 1.64
C ALA A 252 20.79 22.88 0.57
N ASP A 253 21.01 22.48 -0.69
CA ASP A 253 21.30 23.42 -1.78
C ASP A 253 20.26 23.38 -2.91
N ARG A 254 19.95 22.17 -3.41
CA ARG A 254 19.02 21.94 -4.50
C ARG A 254 18.06 20.81 -4.19
N ILE A 255 16.79 20.99 -4.55
CA ILE A 255 15.72 20.01 -4.42
C ILE A 255 15.48 19.40 -5.80
N PRO A 256 15.28 18.08 -5.92
CA PRO A 256 14.90 17.47 -7.19
C PRO A 256 13.53 17.97 -7.64
N CYS A 257 13.39 18.33 -8.91
CA CYS A 257 12.08 18.49 -9.51
C CYS A 257 11.40 17.10 -9.58
N GLY A 258 10.07 17.08 -9.58
CA GLY A 258 9.29 15.85 -9.58
C GLY A 258 9.48 15.03 -8.30
N ALA A 259 9.21 13.73 -8.40
CA ALA A 259 9.45 12.77 -7.32
C ALA A 259 10.71 11.94 -7.61
N THR A 260 11.57 11.75 -6.61
CA THR A 260 12.69 10.80 -6.69
C THR A 260 12.26 9.40 -6.29
N GLU A 261 13.20 8.45 -6.26
CA GLU A 261 12.97 7.11 -5.72
C GLU A 261 12.37 7.16 -4.30
N PRO A 262 11.53 6.16 -3.91
CA PRO A 262 10.98 6.10 -2.57
C PRO A 262 12.07 6.08 -1.47
N PRO A 263 11.79 6.61 -0.27
CA PRO A 263 10.49 7.13 0.19
C PRO A 263 10.25 8.59 -0.21
N GLY A 264 8.99 9.00 -0.31
CA GLY A 264 8.60 10.39 -0.54
C GLY A 264 8.78 11.30 0.69
N LEU A 265 9.88 11.16 1.43
CA LEU A 265 10.23 11.95 2.63
C LEU A 265 11.49 12.76 2.35
N TYR A 266 11.37 14.10 2.33
CA TYR A 266 12.48 15.01 2.03
C TYR A 266 12.78 15.89 3.24
N LEU A 267 14.05 15.97 3.65
CA LEU A 267 14.53 16.93 4.65
C LEU A 267 15.10 18.16 3.96
N ILE A 268 14.47 19.31 4.21
CA ILE A 268 14.80 20.57 3.56
C ILE A 268 15.61 21.44 4.51
N HIS A 269 16.92 21.50 4.26
CA HIS A 269 17.87 22.39 4.94
C HIS A 269 18.23 23.63 4.10
N VAL A 270 17.48 23.87 3.01
CA VAL A 270 17.61 25.11 2.23
C VAL A 270 17.19 26.29 3.09
N SER A 271 18.03 27.32 3.14
CA SER A 271 17.69 28.61 3.75
C SER A 271 17.31 29.65 2.68
N GLY A 272 16.44 30.59 3.06
CA GLY A 272 15.98 31.67 2.18
C GLY A 272 14.89 31.21 1.20
N THR A 273 14.89 31.76 -0.02
CA THR A 273 13.87 31.45 -1.02
C THR A 273 14.23 30.19 -1.83
N ILE A 274 13.29 29.24 -1.91
CA ILE A 274 13.27 28.13 -2.85
C ILE A 274 12.62 28.65 -4.14
N ASP A 275 13.45 28.90 -5.15
CA ASP A 275 13.06 29.33 -6.49
C ASP A 275 13.51 28.30 -7.54
N ALA A 276 13.25 28.57 -8.82
CA ALA A 276 13.62 27.67 -9.90
C ALA A 276 15.13 27.34 -9.96
N LEU A 277 16.02 28.19 -9.44
CA LEU A 277 17.47 27.92 -9.39
C LEU A 277 17.85 26.96 -8.27
N ARG A 278 16.97 26.81 -7.28
CA ARG A 278 17.06 25.83 -6.19
C ARG A 278 16.48 24.47 -6.56
N LEU A 279 15.93 24.31 -7.76
CA LEU A 279 15.49 23.01 -8.26
C LEU A 279 16.54 22.39 -9.20
N SER A 280 16.55 21.06 -9.27
CA SER A 280 17.52 20.28 -10.03
C SER A 280 16.87 19.06 -10.68
N GLY A 281 17.58 18.47 -11.65
CA GLY A 281 17.06 17.35 -12.42
C GLY A 281 16.39 17.80 -13.73
N PHE A 282 15.89 16.82 -14.47
CA PHE A 282 15.14 17.04 -15.70
C PHE A 282 13.77 16.41 -15.52
N CYS A 283 12.76 17.27 -15.38
CA CYS A 283 11.37 16.85 -15.37
C CYS A 283 10.81 17.14 -16.74
N ALA A 284 10.49 16.07 -17.47
CA ALA A 284 9.75 16.21 -18.71
C ALA A 284 8.44 16.95 -18.39
N GLU A 285 8.07 17.89 -19.25
CA GLU A 285 6.78 18.56 -19.14
C GLU A 285 5.69 17.50 -19.36
N ASP A 286 5.03 17.14 -18.26
CA ASP A 286 3.91 16.21 -18.19
C ASP A 286 2.75 16.91 -17.46
N ILE A 287 1.57 16.29 -17.42
CA ILE A 287 0.38 16.88 -16.78
C ILE A 287 0.71 17.24 -15.32
N GLY A 288 0.79 18.54 -15.05
CA GLY A 288 1.07 19.07 -13.72
C GLY A 288 2.52 19.03 -13.25
N VAL A 289 3.49 18.65 -14.11
CA VAL A 289 4.91 18.50 -13.74
C VAL A 289 5.81 19.23 -14.72
N ASP A 290 6.70 20.07 -14.19
CA ASP A 290 7.75 20.78 -14.91
C ASP A 290 9.03 20.93 -14.07
N SER A 291 10.01 21.69 -14.58
CA SER A 291 11.27 21.97 -13.86
C SER A 291 11.12 22.84 -12.60
N ARG A 292 9.91 23.36 -12.32
CA ARG A 292 9.55 24.15 -11.14
C ARG A 292 8.67 23.39 -10.14
N THR A 293 8.42 22.11 -10.41
CA THR A 293 7.52 21.28 -9.64
C THR A 293 8.29 20.35 -8.70
N ILE A 294 7.89 20.27 -7.43
CA ILE A 294 8.38 19.31 -6.44
C ILE A 294 7.28 18.27 -6.19
N GLY A 295 7.62 16.98 -6.27
CA GLY A 295 6.65 15.88 -6.29
C GLY A 295 5.90 15.76 -7.62
N THR A 296 4.99 14.79 -7.71
CA THR A 296 4.09 14.65 -8.87
C THR A 296 2.66 14.35 -8.40
N PRO A 297 1.63 14.51 -9.27
CA PRO A 297 0.24 14.20 -8.92
C PRO A 297 0.05 12.78 -8.34
N ASP A 298 0.75 11.77 -8.88
CA ASP A 298 0.69 10.37 -8.46
C ASP A 298 1.79 9.95 -7.46
N ARG A 299 2.78 10.81 -7.22
CA ARG A 299 3.88 10.60 -6.28
C ARG A 299 4.11 11.88 -5.47
N PRO A 300 3.18 12.24 -4.58
CA PRO A 300 3.38 13.36 -3.68
C PRO A 300 4.58 13.14 -2.75
N ILE A 301 5.14 14.24 -2.27
CA ILE A 301 6.30 14.27 -1.37
C ILE A 301 5.96 15.00 -0.07
N LEU A 302 6.45 14.49 1.05
CA LEU A 302 6.45 15.18 2.34
C LEU A 302 7.77 15.93 2.52
N LEU A 303 7.70 17.25 2.46
CA LEU A 303 8.79 18.19 2.71
C LEU A 303 8.82 18.51 4.21
N ILE A 304 9.77 17.94 4.92
CA ILE A 304 10.04 18.23 6.34
C ILE A 304 11.05 19.37 6.38
N VAL A 305 10.64 20.51 6.92
CA VAL A 305 11.50 21.67 7.14
C VAL A 305 11.89 21.69 8.62
N PRO A 306 13.13 21.29 8.97
CA PRO A 306 13.59 21.31 10.35
C PRO A 306 13.70 22.75 10.87
N SER A 307 13.57 22.91 12.19
CA SER A 307 13.60 24.24 12.82
C SER A 307 14.90 25.01 12.53
N GLU A 308 16.01 24.29 12.40
CA GLU A 308 17.34 24.82 12.09
C GLU A 308 17.50 25.33 10.65
N ALA A 309 16.59 24.97 9.73
CA ALA A 309 16.64 25.41 8.33
C ALA A 309 16.20 26.87 8.13
N GLY A 310 15.62 27.50 9.16
CA GLY A 310 15.26 28.92 9.13
C GLY A 310 14.03 29.25 8.26
N CYS A 311 13.15 28.28 8.04
CA CYS A 311 11.84 28.45 7.39
C CYS A 311 11.89 29.07 5.99
N PRO A 312 12.33 28.30 4.96
CA PRO A 312 12.41 28.81 3.60
C PRO A 312 11.04 29.21 3.04
N ARG A 313 11.06 30.20 2.15
CA ARG A 313 9.88 30.62 1.35
C ARG A 313 9.92 29.94 -0.01
N PHE A 314 8.80 29.48 -0.53
CA PHE A 314 8.71 29.12 -1.95
C PHE A 314 8.47 30.38 -2.79
N ALA A 315 9.08 30.47 -3.97
CA ALA A 315 8.78 31.53 -4.93
C ALA A 315 7.41 31.30 -5.59
N PRO A 316 6.77 32.34 -6.16
CA PRO A 316 5.41 32.22 -6.74
C PRO A 316 5.26 31.22 -7.88
N ASP A 317 6.35 30.94 -8.61
CA ASP A 317 6.37 30.02 -9.73
C ASP A 317 6.63 28.55 -9.31
N ILE A 318 6.85 28.28 -8.03
CA ILE A 318 7.04 26.93 -7.53
C ILE A 318 5.70 26.22 -7.33
N ARG A 319 5.67 24.96 -7.77
CA ARG A 319 4.57 24.04 -7.52
C ARG A 319 5.02 22.91 -6.60
N VAL A 320 4.17 22.57 -5.63
CA VAL A 320 4.40 21.43 -4.74
C VAL A 320 3.21 20.48 -4.84
N HIS A 321 3.46 19.21 -5.15
CA HIS A 321 2.53 18.10 -4.97
C HIS A 321 2.92 17.33 -3.72
N GLY A 322 2.13 17.46 -2.66
CA GLY A 322 2.36 16.77 -1.40
C GLY A 322 2.16 17.66 -0.18
N ILE A 323 2.92 17.38 0.87
CA ILE A 323 2.74 18.03 2.17
C ILE A 323 4.00 18.78 2.55
N VAL A 324 3.86 20.01 3.03
CA VAL A 324 4.98 20.76 3.63
C VAL A 324 4.75 20.83 5.13
N TYR A 325 5.72 20.39 5.91
CA TYR A 325 5.68 20.44 7.36
C TYR A 325 6.79 21.35 7.90
N TYR A 326 6.39 22.38 8.65
CA TYR A 326 7.28 23.29 9.34
C TYR A 326 7.41 22.89 10.81
N GLU A 327 8.60 22.42 11.19
CA GLU A 327 8.86 21.96 12.56
C GLU A 327 8.86 23.11 13.58
N SER A 328 9.23 24.33 13.15
CA SER A 328 9.26 25.49 14.04
C SER A 328 7.87 26.10 14.22
N GLY A 329 7.41 26.18 15.47
CA GLY A 329 6.14 26.84 15.81
C GLY A 329 6.18 28.37 15.84
N THR A 330 7.35 29.01 15.69
CA THR A 330 7.48 30.48 15.77
C THR A 330 8.29 31.09 14.64
N ALA A 331 9.39 30.47 14.24
CA ALA A 331 10.25 31.02 13.18
C ALA A 331 9.55 31.01 11.82
N CYS A 332 8.59 30.09 11.63
CA CYS A 332 7.90 29.89 10.37
C CYS A 332 6.55 30.61 10.30
N ALA A 333 6.18 31.44 11.29
CA ALA A 333 4.90 32.14 11.26
C ALA A 333 4.74 32.98 9.98
N GLY A 334 5.77 33.75 9.60
CA GLY A 334 5.74 34.64 8.43
C GLY A 334 6.31 34.06 7.13
N GLN A 335 6.43 32.74 7.05
CA GLN A 335 7.23 32.05 6.04
C GLN A 335 6.51 30.79 5.59
N GLY A 336 6.61 30.46 4.30
CA GLY A 336 6.36 29.09 3.84
C GLY A 336 5.40 28.90 2.67
N TRP A 337 4.69 29.93 2.22
CA TRP A 337 3.90 29.86 0.98
C TRP A 337 4.46 30.77 -0.11
N GLY A 338 4.93 31.98 0.19
CA GLY A 338 5.61 32.91 -0.74
C GLY A 338 5.02 33.08 -2.16
N GLY A 339 3.70 32.86 -2.32
CA GLY A 339 2.97 32.91 -3.59
C GLY A 339 2.90 31.58 -4.34
N ALA A 340 3.49 30.51 -3.82
CA ALA A 340 3.54 29.20 -4.47
C ALA A 340 2.16 28.55 -4.59
N ARG A 341 2.10 27.57 -5.52
CA ARG A 341 0.95 26.69 -5.71
C ARG A 341 1.20 25.36 -5.02
N LEU A 342 0.39 25.04 -4.02
CA LEU A 342 0.50 23.81 -3.26
C LEU A 342 -0.73 22.94 -3.43
N GLN A 343 -0.52 21.74 -3.97
CA GLN A 343 -1.51 20.68 -4.13
C GLN A 343 -1.28 19.63 -3.04
N GLY A 344 -2.10 19.70 -1.99
CA GLY A 344 -1.94 18.98 -0.75
C GLY A 344 -2.17 19.86 0.46
N ALA A 345 -1.29 19.75 1.45
CA ALA A 345 -1.41 20.47 2.71
C ALA A 345 -0.11 21.14 3.16
N VAL A 346 -0.26 22.17 3.99
CA VAL A 346 0.84 22.74 4.76
C VAL A 346 0.52 22.70 6.25
N LEU A 347 1.51 22.26 7.02
CA LEU A 347 1.41 21.96 8.44
C LEU A 347 2.36 22.86 9.24
N TRP A 348 1.84 23.55 10.25
CA TRP A 348 2.61 24.40 11.17
C TRP A 348 2.41 24.04 12.64
N GLU A 349 3.49 24.06 13.40
CA GLU A 349 3.46 23.82 14.85
C GLU A 349 3.10 25.04 15.70
N GLY A 350 2.54 26.11 15.10
CA GLY A 350 2.18 27.32 15.84
C GLY A 350 1.24 28.27 15.09
N ASP A 351 1.28 29.55 15.47
CA ASP A 351 0.55 30.62 14.79
C ASP A 351 1.20 30.94 13.44
N VAL A 352 0.39 31.40 12.49
CA VAL A 352 0.72 31.48 11.07
C VAL A 352 0.28 32.85 10.53
N GLN A 353 1.15 33.57 9.84
CA GLN A 353 0.82 34.85 9.21
C GLN A 353 -0.04 34.65 7.97
N ALA A 354 -0.56 35.76 7.44
CA ALA A 354 -1.35 35.76 6.23
C ALA A 354 -0.59 35.14 5.03
N PRO A 355 -1.27 34.37 4.16
CA PRO A 355 -0.78 33.99 2.85
C PRO A 355 -0.26 35.21 2.07
N ALA A 356 0.80 35.00 1.28
CA ALA A 356 1.29 36.03 0.39
C ALA A 356 0.36 36.16 -0.82
N LEU A 357 0.47 37.29 -1.53
CA LEU A 357 -0.23 37.51 -2.78
C LEU A 357 -0.04 36.32 -3.74
N ASP A 358 -1.14 35.93 -4.38
CA ASP A 358 -1.22 34.85 -5.39
C ASP A 358 -0.88 33.44 -4.87
N SER A 359 -0.77 33.23 -3.55
CA SER A 359 -0.69 31.88 -3.00
C SER A 359 -1.93 31.06 -3.35
N VAL A 360 -1.73 29.80 -3.78
CA VAL A 360 -2.82 28.89 -4.15
C VAL A 360 -2.68 27.58 -3.40
N PHE A 361 -3.69 27.24 -2.59
CA PHE A 361 -3.78 25.98 -1.86
C PHE A 361 -4.88 25.11 -2.45
N ILE A 362 -4.61 23.83 -2.67
CA ILE A 362 -5.52 22.93 -3.38
C ILE A 362 -5.53 21.61 -2.62
N GLU A 363 -6.69 21.23 -2.10
CA GLU A 363 -6.93 19.92 -1.50
C GLU A 363 -6.80 18.84 -2.56
N THR A 364 -6.15 17.72 -2.25
CA THR A 364 -5.97 16.61 -3.20
C THR A 364 -6.35 15.27 -2.56
N ASP A 365 -7.03 14.41 -3.32
CA ASP A 365 -7.34 13.04 -2.92
C ASP A 365 -6.30 12.05 -3.46
N TRP A 366 -5.40 11.61 -2.57
CA TRP A 366 -4.46 10.53 -2.82
C TRP A 366 -4.95 9.17 -2.33
N GLY A 367 -6.25 9.07 -2.05
CA GLY A 367 -6.92 7.93 -1.48
C GLY A 367 -7.05 8.01 0.04
N ALA A 368 -7.43 6.89 0.63
CA ALA A 368 -7.70 6.74 2.06
C ALA A 368 -6.82 5.66 2.69
N ALA A 369 -6.64 5.73 4.01
CA ALA A 369 -6.00 4.67 4.80
C ALA A 369 -4.64 4.25 4.20
N SER A 370 -4.43 2.93 4.01
CA SER A 370 -3.23 2.37 3.39
C SER A 370 -2.91 2.90 1.99
N ALA A 371 -3.88 3.44 1.24
CA ALA A 371 -3.60 4.00 -0.08
C ALA A 371 -2.72 5.26 0.02
N LEU A 372 -2.86 6.06 1.09
CA LEU A 372 -2.01 7.22 1.36
C LEU A 372 -0.55 6.81 1.57
N ASN A 373 -0.32 5.70 2.28
CA ASN A 373 1.03 5.15 2.49
C ASN A 373 1.69 4.74 1.16
N THR A 374 0.93 4.12 0.24
CA THR A 374 1.40 3.88 -1.13
C THR A 374 1.63 5.19 -1.89
N ALA A 375 0.74 6.17 -1.73
CA ALA A 375 0.79 7.43 -2.45
C ALA A 375 2.04 8.22 -2.10
N PHE A 376 2.41 8.33 -0.82
CA PHE A 376 3.66 8.97 -0.34
C PHE A 376 4.88 8.04 -0.39
N GLN A 377 4.66 6.77 -0.75
CA GLN A 377 5.69 5.75 -0.87
C GLN A 377 6.46 5.49 0.44
N VAL A 378 5.75 5.52 1.57
CA VAL A 378 6.32 5.28 2.91
C VAL A 378 5.63 4.09 3.54
N ILE A 379 6.31 2.95 3.53
CA ILE A 379 5.83 1.70 4.15
C ILE A 379 6.72 1.35 5.33
N ASP A 380 6.14 0.97 6.46
CA ASP A 380 6.85 0.47 7.63
C ASP A 380 6.46 -0.95 8.06
N GLY A 381 5.45 -1.51 7.39
CA GLY A 381 4.94 -2.83 7.68
C GLY A 381 3.75 -3.18 6.81
N ALA A 382 3.31 -4.42 6.95
CA ALA A 382 2.09 -4.92 6.36
C ALA A 382 1.42 -5.86 7.36
N ILE A 383 0.09 -5.84 7.38
CA ILE A 383 -0.71 -6.70 8.24
C ILE A 383 -1.73 -7.46 7.40
N ARG A 384 -2.03 -8.69 7.80
CA ARG A 384 -3.05 -9.54 7.16
C ARG A 384 -4.43 -8.96 7.46
N VAL A 385 -5.28 -8.85 6.44
CA VAL A 385 -6.69 -8.51 6.61
C VAL A 385 -7.42 -9.75 7.13
N PRO A 386 -8.02 -9.71 8.33
CA PRO A 386 -8.73 -10.86 8.88
C PRO A 386 -9.90 -11.31 7.99
N GLY A 387 -10.15 -12.62 7.92
CA GLY A 387 -11.30 -13.18 7.19
C GLY A 387 -11.11 -13.38 5.69
N THR A 388 -9.88 -13.26 5.17
CA THR A 388 -9.58 -13.65 3.78
C THR A 388 -9.61 -15.18 3.66
N TRP A 389 -10.41 -15.68 2.72
CA TRP A 389 -10.74 -17.09 2.57
C TRP A 389 -9.56 -17.85 1.96
N ARG A 390 -9.24 -19.01 2.55
CA ARG A 390 -8.29 -19.98 2.01
C ARG A 390 -9.08 -21.00 1.19
N ASP A 391 -8.94 -20.95 -0.12
CA ASP A 391 -9.39 -22.04 -1.00
C ASP A 391 -8.29 -23.11 -0.98
N TRP A 392 -8.63 -24.39 -0.97
CA TRP A 392 -7.66 -25.49 -0.99
C TRP A 392 -8.03 -26.53 -2.03
#